data_AF-A0A816DDS3-F1
#
_entry.id   AF-A0A816DDS3-F1
#
_cell.length_a   1.000
_cell.length_b   1.000
_cell.length_c   1.000
_cell.angle_alpha   90.00
_cell.angle_beta   90.00
_cell.angle_gamma   90.00
#
_symmetry.space_group_name_H-M   'P 1'
#
loop_
_entity.id
_entity.type
_entity.pdbx_description
1 polymer ?
#
loop_
_entity_poly.entity_id
_entity_poly.type
_entity_poly.pdbx_seq_one_letter_code
_entity_poly.pdbx_strand_id
1 'polypeptide(L)'
;MEVNFCFSDVYADQPVPEELRQNKVLWGECLSGAICVSDLISGALDAGFTHPILVSKQPIGVNNDELQKLLGAIKFTSCTYRLFKNKPAEESTSVNDKFGALVTYQTPIIHYENEFQFSQAITFKLNSEPQYLNTELVKMLRLSRYSEHFKFDSIADEKQIPNVTEQVIDQPVSNEQSSSSCCCCPGTC
;
A
#
# COMPACT_ATOMS: atom_id res chain seq x y z
N MET A 1 2.73 21.65 -9.20
CA MET A 1 3.96 20.85 -9.03
C MET A 1 3.51 19.45 -8.65
N GLU A 2 3.68 18.48 -9.55
CA GLU A 2 3.38 17.08 -9.25
C GLU A 2 4.52 16.52 -8.40
N VAL A 3 4.19 16.03 -7.21
CA VAL A 3 5.18 15.47 -6.29
C VAL A 3 4.83 14.02 -6.06
N ASN A 4 5.78 13.13 -6.32
CA ASN A 4 5.73 11.78 -5.78
C ASN A 4 6.72 11.69 -4.62
N PHE A 5 6.29 11.04 -3.55
CA PHE A 5 7.07 10.88 -2.34
C PHE A 5 7.15 9.38 -2.05
N CYS A 6 8.37 8.84 -2.03
CA CYS A 6 8.64 7.45 -1.65
C CYS A 6 9.50 7.47 -0.39
N PHE A 7 9.07 6.77 0.65
CA PHE A 7 9.80 6.69 1.90
C PHE A 7 9.62 5.32 2.55
N SER A 8 10.62 4.93 3.32
CA SER A 8 10.62 3.68 4.09
C SER A 8 10.63 4.01 5.57
N ASP A 9 9.74 3.38 6.33
CA ASP A 9 9.64 3.56 7.77
C ASP A 9 9.15 2.27 8.46
N VAL A 10 9.21 2.25 9.79
CA VAL A 10 8.68 1.17 10.62
C VAL A 10 7.24 1.48 11.03
N TYR A 11 6.36 0.53 10.73
CA TYR A 11 4.94 0.60 11.04
C TYR A 11 4.54 -0.49 12.02
N ALA A 12 3.60 -0.16 12.89
CA ALA A 12 2.95 -1.11 13.77
C ALA A 12 1.59 -1.52 13.20
N ASP A 13 1.19 -2.78 13.42
CA ASP A 13 -0.14 -3.28 13.05
C ASP A 13 -1.26 -2.73 13.95
N GLN A 14 -0.90 -2.19 15.11
CA GLN A 14 -1.80 -1.52 16.05
C GLN A 14 -1.09 -0.37 16.77
N PRO A 15 -1.82 0.59 17.38
CA PRO A 15 -1.21 1.71 18.09
C PRO A 15 -0.28 1.24 19.23
N VAL A 16 0.94 1.77 19.24
CA VAL A 16 1.90 1.53 20.34
C VAL A 16 1.42 2.30 21.58
N PRO A 17 1.21 1.64 22.74
CA PRO A 17 0.80 2.31 23.97
C PRO A 17 1.79 3.40 24.41
N GLU A 18 1.28 4.46 25.04
CA GLU A 18 2.09 5.61 25.45
C GLU A 18 3.22 5.23 26.43
N GLU A 19 2.97 4.26 27.30
CA GLU A 19 3.98 3.71 28.22
C GLU A 19 5.19 3.10 27.47
N LEU A 20 4.94 2.51 26.30
CA LEU A 20 5.97 1.91 25.45
C LEU A 20 6.68 2.94 24.58
N ARG A 21 5.98 4.02 24.18
CA ARG A 21 6.56 5.16 23.46
C ARG A 21 7.71 5.82 24.23
N GLN A 22 7.58 5.89 25.55
CA GLN A 22 8.55 6.52 26.44
C GLN A 22 9.70 5.56 26.85
N ASN A 23 9.64 4.29 26.45
CA ASN A 23 10.69 3.33 26.76
C ASN A 23 11.95 3.60 25.92
N LYS A 24 13.06 3.93 26.60
CA LYS A 24 14.34 4.29 25.96
C LYS A 24 14.95 3.16 25.13
N VAL A 25 14.71 1.89 25.52
CA VAL A 25 15.24 0.73 24.79
C VAL A 25 14.46 0.56 23.49
N LEU A 26 13.12 0.60 23.54
CA LEU A 26 12.29 0.54 22.34
C LEU A 26 12.51 1.74 21.41
N TRP A 27 12.87 2.90 21.96
CA TRP A 27 13.25 4.07 21.18
C TRP A 27 14.57 3.86 20.42
N GLY A 28 15.56 3.24 21.06
CA GLY A 28 16.83 2.87 20.41
C GLY A 28 16.68 1.86 19.28
N GLU A 29 15.63 1.03 19.33
CA GLU A 29 15.27 0.05 18.28
C GLU A 29 14.34 0.64 17.19
N CYS A 30 14.03 1.93 17.24
CA CYS A 30 13.06 2.61 16.35
C CYS A 30 11.63 2.00 16.38
N LEU A 31 11.27 1.25 17.42
CA LEU A 31 9.96 0.58 17.54
C LEU A 31 8.96 1.43 18.32
N SER A 32 9.43 2.20 19.31
CA SER A 32 8.55 2.94 20.21
C SER A 32 7.73 4.01 19.49
N GLY A 33 8.30 4.63 18.46
CA GLY A 33 7.68 5.68 17.65
C GLY A 33 6.93 5.18 16.43
N ALA A 34 6.82 3.86 16.22
CA ALA A 34 6.19 3.30 15.03
C ALA A 34 4.75 3.79 14.89
N ILE A 35 4.43 4.30 13.70
CA ILE A 35 3.11 4.83 13.38
C ILE A 35 2.21 3.66 12.97
N CYS A 36 0.94 3.70 13.38
CA CYS A 36 -0.06 2.75 12.90
C CYS A 36 -0.41 3.07 11.45
N VAL A 37 -0.58 2.06 10.59
CA VAL A 37 -0.89 2.26 9.17
C VAL A 37 -2.18 3.09 8.96
N SER A 38 -3.18 2.96 9.85
CA SER A 38 -4.38 3.80 9.81
C SER A 38 -4.10 5.29 9.96
N ASP A 39 -3.14 5.64 10.81
CA ASP A 39 -2.75 7.01 11.11
C ASP A 39 -1.92 7.60 9.95
N LEU A 40 -1.07 6.77 9.33
CA LEU A 40 -0.38 7.12 8.09
C LEU A 40 -1.39 7.50 6.99
N ILE A 41 -2.38 6.63 6.75
CA ILE A 41 -3.38 6.85 5.70
C ILE A 41 -4.14 8.15 5.97
N SER A 42 -4.61 8.33 7.20
CA SER A 42 -5.36 9.53 7.58
C SER A 42 -4.51 10.81 7.41
N GLY A 43 -3.27 10.80 7.92
CA GLY A 43 -2.37 11.94 7.81
C GLY A 43 -1.96 12.26 6.37
N ALA A 44 -1.80 11.24 5.51
CA ALA A 44 -1.52 11.44 4.10
C ALA A 44 -2.68 12.16 3.39
N LEU A 45 -3.91 11.71 3.63
CA LEU A 45 -5.11 12.33 3.05
C LEU A 45 -5.29 13.76 3.55
N ASP A 46 -5.11 14.02 4.85
CA ASP A 46 -5.20 15.36 5.45
C ASP A 46 -4.15 16.33 4.88
N ALA A 47 -2.95 15.85 4.55
CA ALA A 47 -1.90 16.62 3.90
C ALA A 47 -2.13 16.83 2.37
N GLY A 48 -3.22 16.29 1.84
CA GLY A 48 -3.61 16.39 0.44
C GLY A 48 -2.86 15.43 -0.50
N PHE A 49 -2.32 14.33 0.03
CA PHE A 49 -1.83 13.23 -0.80
C PHE A 49 -2.96 12.27 -1.15
N THR A 50 -2.74 11.46 -2.19
CA THR A 50 -3.56 10.29 -2.46
C THR A 50 -3.35 9.24 -1.38
N HIS A 51 -4.19 8.20 -1.42
CA HIS A 51 -3.99 7.00 -0.63
C HIS A 51 -2.56 6.43 -0.82
N PRO A 52 -1.84 6.09 0.25
CA PRO A 52 -0.50 5.49 0.15
C PRO A 52 -0.52 4.14 -0.57
N ILE A 53 0.42 3.94 -1.50
CA ILE A 53 0.62 2.65 -2.18
C ILE A 53 1.78 1.92 -1.52
N LEU A 54 1.55 0.71 -1.04
CA LEU A 54 2.61 -0.15 -0.54
C LEU A 54 3.47 -0.67 -1.69
N VAL A 55 4.77 -0.39 -1.65
CA VAL A 55 5.76 -0.84 -2.65
C VAL A 55 6.48 -2.09 -2.15
N SER A 56 6.87 -2.11 -0.88
CA SER A 56 7.51 -3.27 -0.26
C SER A 56 7.20 -3.32 1.23
N LYS A 57 7.15 -4.54 1.78
CA LYS A 57 7.01 -4.79 3.22
C LYS A 57 7.96 -5.89 3.66
N GLN A 58 8.56 -5.75 4.84
CA GLN A 58 9.42 -6.75 5.48
C GLN A 58 9.09 -6.80 6.98
N PRO A 59 8.66 -7.95 7.52
CA PRO A 59 8.42 -8.09 8.96
C PRO A 59 9.70 -7.86 9.77
N ILE A 60 9.57 -7.20 10.91
CA ILE A 60 10.67 -6.96 11.84
C ILE A 60 10.50 -7.91 13.03
N GLY A 61 11.46 -8.81 13.19
CA GLY A 61 11.56 -9.67 14.36
C GLY A 61 12.22 -8.94 15.52
N VAL A 62 11.60 -8.98 16.70
CA VAL A 62 12.21 -8.49 17.94
C VAL A 62 12.91 -9.66 18.60
N ASN A 63 14.24 -9.67 18.67
CA ASN A 63 15.01 -10.84 19.15
C ASN A 63 15.25 -10.85 20.67
N ASN A 64 14.69 -9.90 21.41
CA ASN A 64 14.84 -9.78 22.87
C ASN A 64 13.54 -10.21 23.57
N ASP A 65 13.61 -11.30 24.34
CA ASP A 65 12.47 -11.87 25.05
C ASP A 65 11.79 -10.89 26.04
N GLU A 66 12.56 -10.00 26.67
CA GLU A 66 12.00 -8.99 27.58
C GLU A 66 11.19 -7.94 26.81
N LEU A 67 11.71 -7.52 25.65
CA LEU A 67 11.01 -6.58 24.76
C LEU A 67 9.79 -7.23 24.11
N GLN A 68 9.87 -8.50 23.71
CA GLN A 68 8.72 -9.23 23.20
C GLN A 68 7.59 -9.29 24.23
N LYS A 69 7.90 -9.61 25.49
CA LYS A 69 6.91 -9.61 26.59
C LYS A 69 6.29 -8.24 26.79
N LEU A 70 7.09 -7.18 26.69
CA LEU A 70 6.64 -5.81 26.86
C LEU A 70 5.74 -5.34 25.69
N LEU A 71 6.09 -5.69 24.47
CA LEU A 71 5.35 -5.37 23.24
C LEU A 71 4.08 -6.22 23.06
N GLY A 72 4.03 -7.38 23.72
CA GLY A 72 2.88 -8.28 23.67
C GLY A 72 2.64 -8.79 22.24
N ALA A 73 1.47 -8.46 21.69
CA ALA A 73 1.05 -8.91 20.36
C ALA A 73 1.33 -7.92 19.22
N ILE A 74 1.93 -6.75 19.50
CA ILE A 74 2.23 -5.74 18.48
C ILE A 74 3.24 -6.30 17.49
N LYS A 75 2.94 -6.21 16.19
CA LYS A 75 3.85 -6.61 15.12
C LYS A 75 4.36 -5.37 14.39
N PHE A 76 5.66 -5.41 14.09
CA PHE A 76 6.33 -4.34 13.38
C PHE A 76 6.71 -4.78 11.98
N THR A 77 6.58 -3.87 11.03
CA THR A 77 6.92 -4.11 9.63
C THR A 77 7.64 -2.88 9.08
N SER A 78 8.76 -3.10 8.42
CA SER A 78 9.41 -2.09 7.60
C SER A 78 8.65 -2.02 6.28
N CYS A 79 7.99 -0.90 6.00
CA CYS A 79 7.24 -0.70 4.76
C CYS A 79 7.82 0.46 3.95
N THR A 80 7.85 0.30 2.62
CA THR A 80 8.10 1.39 1.69
C THR A 80 6.79 1.81 1.06
N TYR A 81 6.37 3.05 1.30
CA TYR A 81 5.16 3.62 0.74
C TYR A 81 5.48 4.63 -0.35
N ARG A 82 4.61 4.69 -1.36
CA ARG A 82 4.60 5.70 -2.42
C ARG A 82 3.31 6.50 -2.34
N LEU A 83 3.43 7.81 -2.23
CA LEU A 83 2.31 8.74 -2.19
C LEU A 83 2.41 9.68 -3.40
N PHE A 84 1.25 10.01 -3.97
CA PHE A 84 1.15 11.00 -5.03
C PHE A 84 0.45 12.24 -4.51
N LYS A 85 0.93 13.41 -4.93
CA LYS A 85 0.20 14.66 -4.77
C LYS A 85 -0.32 15.09 -6.13
N ASN A 86 -1.57 14.76 -6.38
CA ASN A 86 -2.22 15.03 -7.66
C ASN A 86 -2.61 16.51 -7.78
N LYS A 87 -2.68 17.01 -9.01
CA LYS A 87 -3.29 18.32 -9.29
C LYS A 87 -4.80 18.30 -8.95
N PRO A 88 -5.42 19.47 -8.73
CA PRO A 88 -6.87 19.57 -8.57
C PRO A 88 -7.61 18.87 -9.71
N ALA A 89 -8.72 18.22 -9.39
CA ALA A 89 -9.47 17.29 -10.26
C ALA A 89 -9.94 17.85 -11.61
N GLU A 90 -9.83 19.16 -11.84
CA GLU A 90 -10.29 19.84 -13.06
C GLU A 90 -9.56 19.37 -14.33
N GLU A 91 -8.29 18.94 -14.22
CA GLU A 91 -7.52 18.38 -15.36
C GLU A 91 -7.82 16.89 -15.65
N SER A 92 -8.54 16.17 -14.79
CA SER A 92 -8.74 14.71 -14.88
C SER A 92 -10.08 14.29 -15.52
N THR A 93 -10.91 15.24 -15.95
CA THR A 93 -12.33 15.03 -16.26
C THR A 93 -12.63 14.42 -17.64
N SER A 94 -11.63 14.11 -18.45
CA SER A 94 -11.85 13.60 -19.83
C SER A 94 -11.55 12.12 -20.06
N VAL A 95 -11.25 11.32 -19.03
CA VAL A 95 -10.92 9.90 -19.26
C VAL A 95 -11.95 8.94 -18.68
N ASN A 96 -12.53 8.16 -19.57
CA ASN A 96 -13.66 7.25 -19.32
C ASN A 96 -13.17 5.89 -18.80
N ASP A 97 -12.42 5.86 -17.70
CA ASP A 97 -11.90 4.62 -17.09
C ASP A 97 -12.78 4.18 -15.94
N LYS A 98 -14.09 4.23 -16.14
CA LYS A 98 -15.07 3.78 -15.14
C LYS A 98 -14.75 2.37 -14.65
N PHE A 99 -14.22 1.53 -15.53
CA PHE A 99 -13.84 0.14 -15.28
C PHE A 99 -12.32 -0.09 -15.24
N GLY A 100 -11.52 0.97 -15.08
CA GLY A 100 -10.06 0.86 -15.18
C GLY A 100 -9.54 0.84 -16.63
N ALA A 101 -8.30 0.40 -16.78
CA ALA A 101 -7.59 0.39 -18.07
C ALA A 101 -6.55 -0.74 -18.13
N LEU A 102 -6.23 -1.19 -19.35
CA LEU A 102 -5.04 -1.97 -19.62
C LEU A 102 -3.86 -1.01 -19.78
N VAL A 103 -2.78 -1.28 -19.04
CA VAL A 103 -1.64 -0.36 -18.92
C VAL A 103 -0.36 -1.05 -19.36
N THR A 104 0.38 -0.41 -20.27
CA THR A 104 1.65 -0.91 -20.81
C THR A 104 2.78 0.07 -20.54
N TYR A 105 3.91 -0.42 -20.05
CA TYR A 105 5.13 0.38 -19.88
C TYR A 105 5.92 0.41 -21.18
N GLN A 106 6.03 1.58 -21.82
CA GLN A 106 6.54 1.69 -23.20
C GLN A 106 7.87 2.41 -23.31
N THR A 107 8.09 3.42 -22.46
CA THR A 107 9.29 4.27 -22.53
C THR A 107 10.08 4.14 -21.24
N PRO A 108 11.38 3.83 -21.29
CA PRO A 108 12.17 3.66 -20.07
C PRO A 108 12.22 4.96 -19.27
N ILE A 109 12.04 4.83 -17.96
CA ILE A 109 12.28 5.86 -16.95
C ILE A 109 13.70 5.66 -16.43
N ILE A 110 14.44 6.74 -16.22
CA ILE A 110 15.78 6.69 -15.63
C ILE A 110 15.72 5.98 -14.27
N HIS A 111 16.63 5.02 -14.04
CA HIS A 111 16.69 4.10 -12.89
C HIS A 111 15.63 2.99 -12.85
N TYR A 112 14.74 2.93 -13.84
CA TYR A 112 13.70 1.90 -13.98
C TYR A 112 13.63 1.40 -15.42
N GLU A 113 14.77 1.28 -16.10
CA GLU A 113 14.84 1.10 -17.55
C GLU A 113 14.16 -0.20 -18.02
N ASN A 114 14.25 -1.26 -17.22
CA ASN A 114 13.69 -2.57 -17.57
C ASN A 114 12.35 -2.84 -16.91
N GLU A 115 12.17 -2.37 -15.67
CA GLU A 115 10.97 -2.60 -14.89
C GLU A 115 10.68 -1.45 -13.93
N PHE A 116 9.39 -1.20 -13.72
CA PHE A 116 8.88 -0.21 -12.80
C PHE A 116 7.95 -0.87 -11.80
N GLN A 117 8.42 -1.00 -10.56
CA GLN A 117 7.58 -1.45 -9.45
C GLN A 117 6.65 -0.31 -9.03
N PHE A 118 5.36 -0.49 -9.31
CA PHE A 118 4.33 0.48 -8.96
C PHE A 118 3.80 0.26 -7.54
N SER A 119 3.54 -1.00 -7.19
CA SER A 119 3.16 -1.46 -5.85
C SER A 119 3.83 -2.80 -5.55
N GLN A 120 3.58 -3.37 -4.37
CA GLN A 120 4.06 -4.71 -4.01
C GLN A 120 3.56 -5.79 -4.99
N ALA A 121 2.33 -5.65 -5.48
CA ALA A 121 1.70 -6.64 -6.36
C ALA A 121 1.86 -6.31 -7.86
N ILE A 122 2.26 -5.07 -8.20
CA ILE A 122 2.22 -4.56 -9.56
C ILE A 122 3.62 -4.09 -9.96
N THR A 123 4.25 -4.85 -10.86
CA THR A 123 5.51 -4.49 -11.50
C THR A 123 5.32 -4.52 -13.00
N PHE A 124 5.54 -3.39 -13.65
CA PHE A 124 5.50 -3.28 -15.10
C PHE A 124 6.87 -3.57 -15.67
N LYS A 125 6.92 -4.43 -16.71
CA LYS A 125 8.14 -4.68 -17.48
C LYS A 125 8.06 -3.92 -18.80
N LEU A 126 9.17 -3.34 -19.22
CA LEU A 126 9.23 -2.53 -20.45
C LEU A 126 8.79 -3.37 -21.64
N ASN A 127 7.90 -2.82 -22.47
CA ASN A 127 7.38 -3.44 -23.70
C ASN A 127 6.80 -4.85 -23.50
N SER A 128 6.26 -5.13 -22.32
CA SER A 128 5.58 -6.40 -22.00
C SER A 128 4.06 -6.29 -22.15
N GLU A 129 3.37 -7.43 -21.96
CA GLU A 129 1.91 -7.50 -22.05
C GLU A 129 1.21 -6.45 -21.15
N PRO A 130 0.10 -5.85 -21.62
CA PRO A 130 -0.66 -4.91 -20.81
C PRO A 130 -1.15 -5.55 -19.52
N GLN A 131 -1.03 -4.83 -18.40
CA GLN A 131 -1.62 -5.22 -17.13
C GLN A 131 -2.86 -4.38 -16.86
N TYR A 132 -3.95 -5.03 -16.47
CA TYR A 132 -5.13 -4.32 -16.00
C TYR A 132 -4.78 -3.51 -14.76
N LEU A 133 -5.27 -2.28 -14.67
CA LEU A 133 -5.30 -1.47 -13.45
C LEU A 133 -6.74 -1.03 -13.18
N ASN A 134 -7.17 -1.11 -11.92
CA ASN A 134 -8.44 -0.52 -11.49
C ASN A 134 -8.44 1.01 -11.63
N THR A 135 -9.63 1.60 -11.56
CA THR A 135 -9.87 3.03 -11.77
C THR A 135 -9.00 3.93 -10.89
N GLU A 136 -8.81 3.59 -9.61
CA GLU A 136 -8.04 4.42 -8.68
C GLU A 136 -6.53 4.37 -8.97
N LEU A 137 -5.99 3.20 -9.27
CA LEU A 137 -4.59 3.03 -9.65
C LEU A 137 -4.28 3.69 -11.00
N VAL A 138 -5.21 3.61 -11.96
CA VAL A 138 -5.10 4.33 -13.25
C VAL A 138 -5.00 5.83 -13.02
N LYS A 139 -5.90 6.39 -12.19
CA LYS A 139 -5.86 7.83 -11.85
C LYS A 139 -4.53 8.21 -11.22
N MET A 140 -4.05 7.45 -10.23
CA MET A 140 -2.77 7.73 -9.56
C MET A 140 -1.59 7.71 -10.55
N LEU A 141 -1.52 6.71 -11.44
CA LEU A 141 -0.43 6.61 -12.39
C LEU A 141 -0.49 7.71 -13.46
N ARG A 142 -1.68 8.02 -13.99
CA ARG A 142 -1.87 9.07 -15.01
C ARG A 142 -1.64 10.48 -14.49
N LEU A 143 -1.98 10.75 -13.24
CA LEU A 143 -1.76 12.06 -12.63
C LEU A 143 -0.33 12.22 -12.08
N SER A 144 0.50 11.20 -12.26
CA SER A 144 1.91 11.24 -11.87
C SER A 144 2.81 11.61 -13.06
N ARG A 145 4.02 12.08 -12.74
CA ARG A 145 5.09 12.31 -13.71
C ARG A 145 5.47 11.10 -14.56
N TYR A 146 5.02 9.89 -14.20
CA TYR A 146 5.32 8.69 -14.95
C TYR A 146 4.36 8.48 -16.12
N SER A 147 3.23 9.19 -16.19
CA SER A 147 2.16 8.94 -17.17
C SER A 147 2.66 8.86 -18.60
N GLU A 148 3.59 9.72 -18.99
CA GLU A 148 4.16 9.79 -20.35
C GLU A 148 4.97 8.55 -20.75
N HIS A 149 5.34 7.70 -19.78
CA HIS A 149 6.02 6.44 -20.01
C HIS A 149 5.07 5.24 -20.21
N PHE A 150 3.77 5.45 -19.98
CA PHE A 150 2.75 4.41 -20.02
C PHE A 150 1.71 4.68 -21.09
N LYS A 151 1.26 3.60 -21.73
CA LYS A 151 0.06 3.60 -22.57
C LYS A 151 -1.11 3.09 -21.76
N PHE A 152 -2.26 3.74 -21.92
CA PHE A 152 -3.50 3.38 -21.24
C PHE A 152 -4.58 3.09 -22.26
N ASP A 153 -5.09 1.86 -22.28
CA ASP A 153 -6.22 1.44 -23.09
C ASP A 153 -7.44 1.26 -22.17
N SER A 154 -8.36 2.23 -22.18
CA SER A 154 -9.54 2.24 -21.31
C SER A 154 -10.46 1.06 -21.57
N ILE A 155 -11.07 0.52 -20.51
CA ILE A 155 -12.06 -0.54 -20.61
C ILE A 155 -13.47 0.06 -20.67
N ALA A 156 -14.23 -0.31 -21.69
CA ALA A 156 -15.55 0.26 -21.97
C ALA A 156 -16.71 -0.51 -21.32
N ASP A 157 -16.53 -1.81 -21.04
CA ASP A 157 -17.55 -2.69 -20.47
C ASP A 157 -16.94 -3.54 -19.33
N GLU A 158 -17.65 -3.66 -18.22
CA GLU A 158 -17.29 -4.48 -17.06
C GLU A 158 -16.96 -5.93 -17.44
N LYS A 159 -17.61 -6.47 -18.49
CA LYS A 159 -17.34 -7.84 -19.00
C LYS A 159 -15.94 -8.03 -19.55
N GLN A 160 -15.23 -6.94 -19.88
CA GLN A 160 -13.85 -6.97 -20.38
C GLN A 160 -12.82 -6.90 -19.26
N ILE A 161 -13.24 -6.72 -18.00
CA ILE A 161 -12.32 -6.73 -16.86
C ILE A 161 -11.70 -8.13 -16.76
N PRO A 162 -10.36 -8.25 -16.87
CA PRO A 162 -9.70 -9.54 -16.77
C PRO A 162 -9.88 -10.12 -15.37
N ASN A 163 -9.88 -11.44 -15.25
CA ASN A 163 -9.95 -12.12 -13.97
C ASN A 163 -8.55 -12.09 -13.31
N VAL A 164 -8.22 -10.96 -12.69
CA VAL A 164 -6.95 -10.72 -11.98
C VAL A 164 -7.19 -10.69 -10.47
N THR A 165 -6.22 -11.21 -9.72
CA THR A 165 -6.16 -11.11 -8.26
C THR A 165 -6.27 -9.65 -7.81
N GLU A 166 -6.93 -9.40 -6.68
CA GLU A 166 -7.23 -8.06 -6.18
C GLU A 166 -6.02 -7.11 -6.22
N GLN A 167 -6.22 -5.97 -6.87
CA GLN A 167 -5.26 -4.87 -6.87
C GLN A 167 -5.50 -4.01 -5.65
N VAL A 168 -4.87 -4.41 -4.55
CA VAL A 168 -5.10 -3.81 -3.25
C VAL A 168 -4.37 -2.48 -3.17
N ILE A 169 -5.13 -1.40 -3.00
CA ILE A 169 -4.66 -0.19 -2.35
C ILE A 169 -4.73 -0.48 -0.86
N ASP A 170 -3.62 -0.37 -0.13
CA ASP A 170 -3.51 -0.78 1.28
C ASP A 170 -4.69 -0.23 2.11
N GLN A 171 -5.66 -1.07 2.45
CA GLN A 171 -6.72 -0.69 3.38
C GLN A 171 -6.13 -0.73 4.79
N PRO A 172 -6.63 0.10 5.74
CA PRO A 172 -6.30 -0.12 7.14
C PRO A 172 -6.62 -1.57 7.50
N VAL A 173 -5.69 -2.25 8.16
CA VAL A 173 -5.85 -3.66 8.55
C VAL A 173 -7.09 -3.81 9.42
N SER A 174 -8.21 -4.20 8.81
CA SER A 174 -9.33 -4.75 9.56
C SER A 174 -8.93 -6.16 9.94
N ASN A 175 -8.74 -6.40 11.24
CA ASN A 175 -8.49 -7.72 11.81
C ASN A 175 -9.36 -8.77 11.12
N GLU A 176 -8.75 -9.67 10.35
CA GLU A 176 -9.39 -10.95 10.07
C GLU A 176 -9.51 -11.67 11.41
N GLN A 177 -10.70 -11.59 12.01
CA GLN A 177 -11.09 -12.54 13.04
C GLN A 177 -11.10 -13.91 12.36
N SER A 178 -10.03 -14.67 12.56
CA SER A 178 -10.09 -16.11 12.44
C SER A 178 -11.19 -16.59 13.39
N SER A 179 -12.39 -16.84 12.85
CA SER A 179 -13.45 -17.52 13.58
C SER A 179 -12.98 -18.95 13.82
N SER A 180 -12.26 -19.16 14.91
CA SER A 180 -12.03 -20.50 15.44
C SER A 180 -13.41 -21.03 15.82
N SER A 181 -13.96 -21.91 14.98
CA SER A 181 -15.16 -22.67 15.30
C SER A 181 -14.85 -23.49 16.56
N CYS A 182 -15.32 -23.01 17.70
CA CYS A 182 -15.33 -23.77 18.94
C CYS A 182 -16.37 -24.88 18.75
N CYS A 183 -15.92 -26.06 18.35
CA CYS A 183 -16.73 -27.27 18.37
C CYS A 183 -16.97 -27.64 19.84
N CYS A 184 -18.16 -27.32 20.34
CA CYS A 184 -18.66 -27.79 21.62
C CYS A 184 -18.59 -29.32 21.68
N CYS A 185 -17.85 -29.86 22.65
CA CYS A 185 -18.08 -31.21 23.14
C CYS A 185 -19.35 -31.24 23.99
N PRO A 186 -20.20 -32.27 23.86
CA PRO A 186 -21.04 -32.71 24.97
C PRO A 186 -20.62 -34.13 25.38
N GLY A 187 -19.97 -34.21 26.54
CA GLY A 187 -19.82 -35.45 27.29
C GLY A 187 -20.68 -35.38 28.55
N THR A 188 -21.52 -36.41 28.71
CA THR A 188 -22.11 -36.91 29.96
C THR A 188 -23.40 -36.24 30.47
N CYS A 189 -24.53 -36.92 30.20
CA CYS A 189 -25.33 -37.64 31.18
C CYS A 189 -25.86 -38.93 30.53
#